data_AF-A0A2L1S8F7-F1
#
_entry.id   AF-A0A2L1S8F7-F1
#
_cell.length_a   1.000
_cell.length_b   1.000
_cell.length_c   1.000
_cell.angle_alpha   90.00
_cell.angle_beta   90.00
_cell.angle_gamma   90.00
#
_symmetry.space_group_name_H-M   'P 1'
#
loop_
_entity.id
_entity.type
_entity.pdbx_description
1 polymer ?
#
loop_
_entity_poly.entity_id
_entity_poly.type
_entity_poly.pdbx_seq_one_letter_code
_entity_poly.pdbx_strand_id
1 'polypeptide(L)'
;MRIARSVLAALTLMSFSSVALADEWIAERLRGTVMQFERNTWVALERGDVVPDGGKVRTASNGRLELVRGQESIALGPNTQIAVRDAAGQKMTSVIQSSGVVTIEAEKRNVQHFSVQTPVLAAVVKGTQFTVTYSNGQARVDVGSGVVQVQDNVHDMVVDVTRGQSAAASQASPLDISGPGADKAVFLIDGEPVPAAARAAVLDGNLPAEAALEAVRTGGVPNINARVNAGGQGNGVSANVRLGQGNNGNGNGNGRNGVTASADVGNGSANAAVGAGNANASASVGGGNGVSVNVGVGNSGNAQGQGGDGNNGNGNGGSASVDVDLGIVDVEVSVGGGNGLGLGLGLLGN
;
A
#
# COMPACT_ATOMS: atom_id res chain seq x y z
N MET A 1 16.90 -53.38 -86.24
CA MET A 1 16.80 -52.01 -85.67
C MET A 1 15.37 -51.83 -85.18
N ARG A 2 15.04 -51.25 -84.02
CA ARG A 2 15.74 -50.98 -82.73
C ARG A 2 14.70 -51.38 -81.67
N ILE A 3 14.91 -52.35 -80.78
CA ILE A 3 15.70 -52.30 -79.52
C ILE A 3 15.45 -51.03 -78.67
N ALA A 4 14.98 -51.25 -77.44
CA ALA A 4 15.00 -50.38 -76.24
C ALA A 4 14.09 -49.12 -76.22
N ARG A 5 13.63 -48.56 -75.08
CA ARG A 5 13.51 -48.88 -73.61
C ARG A 5 12.59 -47.76 -73.04
N SER A 6 11.70 -47.93 -72.07
CA SER A 6 11.83 -47.84 -70.58
C SER A 6 10.38 -47.72 -70.04
N VAL A 7 9.88 -48.33 -68.95
CA VAL A 7 10.34 -48.52 -67.56
C VAL A 7 10.19 -47.26 -66.66
N LEU A 8 9.09 -47.27 -65.91
CA LEU A 8 8.92 -46.93 -64.48
C LEU A 8 9.51 -45.62 -63.89
N ALA A 9 8.63 -44.76 -63.35
CA ALA A 9 8.93 -43.86 -62.22
C ALA A 9 7.65 -43.39 -61.49
N ALA A 10 7.11 -44.21 -60.59
CA ALA A 10 6.10 -43.76 -59.62
C ALA A 10 6.81 -43.20 -58.38
N LEU A 11 7.00 -41.88 -58.32
CA LEU A 11 7.76 -41.23 -57.24
C LEU A 11 6.84 -40.95 -56.04
N THR A 12 7.01 -41.75 -54.99
CA THR A 12 6.29 -41.61 -53.71
C THR A 12 6.70 -40.34 -52.97
N LEU A 13 5.81 -39.34 -52.95
CA LEU A 13 5.89 -38.24 -51.98
C LEU A 13 5.49 -38.76 -50.59
N MET A 14 6.47 -39.20 -49.81
CA MET A 14 6.30 -39.33 -48.36
C MET A 14 6.33 -37.95 -47.73
N SER A 15 5.16 -37.39 -47.46
CA SER A 15 5.01 -36.18 -46.66
C SER A 15 5.44 -36.47 -45.22
N PHE A 16 6.62 -35.98 -44.83
CA PHE A 16 7.05 -35.95 -43.44
C PHE A 16 6.24 -34.90 -42.68
N SER A 17 5.05 -35.29 -42.23
CA SER A 17 4.29 -34.53 -41.23
C SER A 17 5.11 -34.47 -39.95
N SER A 18 5.87 -33.39 -39.78
CA SER A 18 6.56 -33.09 -38.54
C SER A 18 5.50 -32.77 -37.50
N VAL A 19 5.10 -33.78 -36.72
CA VAL A 19 4.28 -33.58 -35.54
C VAL A 19 5.10 -32.71 -34.60
N ALA A 20 4.65 -31.48 -34.38
CA ALA A 20 5.17 -30.66 -33.30
C ALA A 20 4.76 -31.33 -31.99
N LEU A 21 5.63 -32.19 -31.48
CA LEU A 21 5.50 -32.73 -30.13
C LEU A 21 5.48 -31.53 -29.19
N ALA A 22 4.45 -31.44 -28.35
CA ALA A 22 4.54 -30.59 -27.18
C ALA A 22 5.66 -31.19 -26.31
N ASP A 23 6.67 -30.40 -25.95
CA ASP A 23 7.67 -30.89 -25.00
C ASP A 23 6.95 -31.34 -23.72
N GLU A 24 7.35 -32.50 -23.20
CA GLU A 24 6.74 -33.10 -22.01
C GLU A 24 7.53 -32.71 -20.76
N TRP A 25 6.86 -32.67 -19.59
CA TRP A 25 7.54 -32.42 -18.32
C TRP A 25 8.20 -33.69 -17.82
N ILE A 26 9.54 -33.72 -17.80
CA ILE A 26 10.33 -34.90 -17.45
C ILE A 26 10.91 -34.75 -16.04
N ALA A 27 10.81 -35.79 -15.22
CA ALA A 27 11.44 -35.87 -13.91
C ALA A 27 12.96 -36.09 -14.02
N GLU A 28 13.74 -35.00 -14.16
CA GLU A 28 15.20 -35.08 -14.29
C GLU A 28 15.89 -35.43 -12.96
N ARG A 29 15.48 -34.78 -11.86
CA ARG A 29 16.15 -34.93 -10.56
C ARG A 29 15.15 -35.16 -9.45
N LEU A 30 15.41 -36.19 -8.64
CA LEU A 30 14.55 -36.58 -7.52
C LEU A 30 15.42 -36.97 -6.32
N ARG A 31 14.90 -36.75 -5.11
CA ARG A 31 15.50 -37.23 -3.86
C ARG A 31 14.38 -37.48 -2.85
N GLY A 32 14.50 -38.56 -2.05
CA GLY A 32 13.49 -38.93 -1.07
C GLY A 32 12.21 -39.42 -1.74
N THR A 33 11.08 -39.35 -1.04
CA THR A 33 9.81 -39.87 -1.56
C THR A 33 9.10 -38.82 -2.42
N VAL A 34 8.94 -39.16 -3.71
CA VAL A 34 8.21 -38.39 -4.72
C VAL A 34 7.16 -39.29 -5.34
N MET A 35 5.96 -38.76 -5.59
CA MET A 35 4.82 -39.55 -6.10
C MET A 35 4.03 -38.78 -7.16
N GLN A 36 3.58 -39.50 -8.19
CA GLN A 36 2.63 -39.03 -9.22
C GLN A 36 1.25 -39.65 -8.98
N PHE A 37 0.19 -38.94 -9.34
CA PHE A 37 -1.18 -39.44 -9.27
C PHE A 37 -1.58 -40.06 -10.61
N GLU A 38 -1.76 -41.38 -10.63
CA GLU A 38 -2.11 -42.14 -11.82
C GLU A 38 -3.24 -43.12 -11.53
N ARG A 39 -4.16 -43.33 -12.48
CA ARG A 39 -5.23 -44.35 -12.37
C ARG A 39 -5.97 -44.31 -11.02
N ASN A 40 -6.19 -43.09 -10.50
CA ASN A 40 -6.82 -42.80 -9.21
C ASN A 40 -6.05 -43.29 -7.94
N THR A 41 -4.74 -43.48 -8.04
CA THR A 41 -3.84 -43.79 -6.91
C THR A 41 -2.55 -42.99 -6.97
N TRP A 42 -1.79 -42.94 -5.87
CA TRP A 42 -0.45 -42.35 -5.85
C TRP A 42 0.61 -43.45 -6.07
N VAL A 43 1.37 -43.34 -7.14
CA VAL A 43 2.51 -44.21 -7.46
C VAL A 43 3.83 -43.48 -7.20
N ALA A 44 4.93 -44.19 -7.00
CA ALA A 44 6.25 -43.57 -6.96
C ALA A 44 6.58 -42.95 -8.33
N LEU A 45 7.25 -41.80 -8.32
CA LEU A 45 7.79 -41.17 -9.53
C LEU A 45 9.30 -41.47 -9.60
N GLU A 46 9.77 -41.95 -10.74
CA GLU A 46 11.16 -42.29 -11.02
C GLU A 46 11.84 -41.26 -11.95
N ARG A 47 13.15 -41.43 -12.20
CA ARG A 47 13.90 -40.52 -13.08
C ARG A 47 13.62 -40.85 -14.54
N GLY A 48 13.28 -39.82 -15.31
CA GLY A 48 12.92 -39.93 -16.72
C GLY A 48 11.43 -40.16 -16.95
N ASP A 49 10.64 -40.34 -15.88
CA ASP A 49 9.19 -40.39 -15.98
C ASP A 49 8.62 -39.06 -16.46
N VAL A 50 7.51 -39.15 -17.20
CA VAL A 50 6.77 -38.02 -17.74
C VAL A 50 5.60 -37.65 -16.84
N VAL A 51 5.49 -36.36 -16.52
CA VAL A 51 4.30 -35.75 -15.92
C VAL A 51 3.42 -35.23 -17.07
N PRO A 52 2.25 -35.84 -17.35
CA PRO A 52 1.37 -35.40 -18.43
C PRO A 52 0.61 -34.11 -18.07
N ASP A 53 -0.04 -33.46 -19.05
CA ASP A 53 -0.98 -32.35 -18.77
C ASP A 53 -2.06 -32.77 -17.77
N GLY A 54 -2.31 -31.91 -16.77
CA GLY A 54 -3.19 -32.19 -15.65
C GLY A 54 -2.60 -33.14 -14.60
N GLY A 55 -1.39 -33.65 -14.84
CA GLY A 55 -0.66 -34.54 -13.94
C GLY A 55 -0.44 -33.91 -12.57
N LYS A 56 -0.75 -34.67 -11.51
CA LYS A 56 -0.56 -34.25 -10.12
C LYS A 56 0.66 -34.94 -9.54
N VAL A 57 1.51 -34.15 -8.88
CA VAL A 57 2.76 -34.64 -8.30
C VAL A 57 2.89 -34.13 -6.87
N ARG A 58 3.44 -34.95 -5.98
CA ARG A 58 3.71 -34.57 -4.59
C ARG A 58 5.04 -35.08 -4.07
N THR A 59 5.62 -34.32 -3.15
CA THR A 59 6.83 -34.65 -2.40
C THR A 59 6.51 -34.86 -0.92
N ALA A 60 7.14 -35.85 -0.28
CA ALA A 60 7.08 -36.00 1.18
C ALA A 60 8.00 -35.00 1.90
N SER A 61 8.11 -35.11 3.23
CA SER A 61 8.99 -34.28 4.06
C SER A 61 10.49 -34.43 3.78
N ASN A 62 10.90 -35.56 3.19
CA ASN A 62 12.25 -35.80 2.67
C ASN A 62 12.35 -35.61 1.14
N GLY A 63 11.24 -35.30 0.48
CA GLY A 63 11.07 -35.31 -0.96
C GLY A 63 11.56 -34.02 -1.62
N ARG A 64 12.21 -34.15 -2.77
CA ARG A 64 12.54 -33.07 -3.70
C ARG A 64 12.42 -33.59 -5.12
N LEU A 65 11.92 -32.76 -6.03
CA LEU A 65 11.74 -33.06 -7.44
C LEU A 65 12.14 -31.85 -8.28
N GLU A 66 12.65 -32.10 -9.47
CA GLU A 66 12.94 -31.12 -10.51
C GLU A 66 12.36 -31.67 -11.81
N LEU A 67 11.29 -31.02 -12.27
CA LEU A 67 10.71 -31.26 -13.59
C LEU A 67 11.36 -30.29 -14.57
N VAL A 68 11.71 -30.77 -15.75
CA VAL A 68 12.29 -29.93 -16.82
C VAL A 68 11.51 -30.11 -18.11
N ARG A 69 11.47 -29.04 -18.89
CA ARG A 69 10.89 -29.02 -20.24
C ARG A 69 11.60 -27.96 -21.09
N GLY A 70 12.46 -28.39 -22.01
CA GLY A 70 13.26 -27.50 -22.85
C GLY A 70 14.18 -26.60 -22.01
N GLN A 71 13.83 -25.32 -21.89
CA GLN A 71 14.57 -24.32 -21.08
C GLN A 71 13.83 -23.93 -19.79
N GLU A 72 12.71 -24.57 -19.47
CA GLU A 72 11.87 -24.27 -18.31
C GLU A 72 12.03 -25.35 -17.23
N SER A 73 12.03 -24.96 -15.96
CA SER A 73 12.12 -25.89 -14.83
C SER A 73 11.12 -25.59 -13.70
N ILE A 74 10.65 -26.65 -13.04
CA ILE A 74 9.77 -26.62 -11.86
C ILE A 74 10.43 -27.47 -10.76
N ALA A 75 11.02 -26.82 -9.76
CA ALA A 75 11.61 -27.49 -8.62
C ALA A 75 10.64 -27.49 -7.42
N LEU A 76 10.32 -28.67 -6.90
CA LEU A 76 9.46 -28.88 -5.73
C LEU A 76 10.33 -29.13 -4.50
N GLY A 77 10.11 -28.33 -3.46
CA GLY A 77 10.63 -28.57 -2.11
C GLY A 77 9.85 -29.65 -1.35
N PRO A 78 10.17 -29.92 -0.08
CA PRO A 78 9.43 -30.86 0.77
C PRO A 78 7.96 -30.48 0.99
N ASN A 79 7.11 -31.48 1.25
CA ASN A 79 5.68 -31.33 1.56
C ASN A 79 4.87 -30.56 0.49
N THR A 80 5.32 -30.64 -0.76
CA THR A 80 4.74 -29.90 -1.90
C THR A 80 3.77 -30.78 -2.66
N GLN A 81 2.64 -30.22 -3.06
CA GLN A 81 1.72 -30.86 -4.00
C GLN A 81 1.31 -29.86 -5.07
N ILE A 82 1.45 -30.26 -6.34
CA ILE A 82 1.06 -29.46 -7.51
C ILE A 82 0.22 -30.28 -8.48
N ALA A 83 -0.50 -29.59 -9.35
CA ALA A 83 -0.86 -30.09 -10.68
C ALA A 83 -0.19 -29.20 -11.74
N VAL A 84 0.44 -29.80 -12.74
CA VAL A 84 0.99 -29.05 -13.89
C VAL A 84 -0.05 -29.07 -15.01
N ARG A 85 -0.36 -27.90 -15.58
CA ARG A 85 -1.30 -27.78 -16.69
C ARG A 85 -0.69 -27.00 -17.84
N ASP A 86 -0.83 -27.54 -19.04
CA ASP A 86 -0.44 -26.89 -20.28
C ASP A 86 -1.70 -26.57 -21.09
N ALA A 87 -2.03 -25.28 -21.19
CA ALA A 87 -3.23 -24.84 -21.89
C ALA A 87 -3.08 -25.12 -23.40
N ALA A 88 -3.71 -26.21 -23.86
CA ALA A 88 -3.67 -26.65 -25.25
C ALA A 88 -3.99 -25.49 -26.21
N GLY A 89 -3.03 -25.16 -27.08
CA GLY A 89 -3.12 -24.07 -28.05
C GLY A 89 -2.73 -22.67 -27.55
N GLN A 90 -2.61 -22.43 -26.24
CA GLN A 90 -2.30 -21.08 -25.70
C GLN A 90 -0.83 -20.84 -25.31
N LYS A 91 0.04 -21.87 -25.38
CA LYS A 91 1.46 -21.78 -24.97
C LYS A 91 1.66 -21.25 -23.54
N MET A 92 0.70 -21.55 -22.65
CA MET A 92 0.67 -21.10 -21.27
C MET A 92 0.70 -22.31 -20.34
N THR A 93 1.65 -22.34 -19.42
CA THR A 93 1.74 -23.34 -18.35
C THR A 93 1.26 -22.76 -17.04
N SER A 94 0.47 -23.55 -16.31
CA SER A 94 -0.10 -23.19 -15.02
C SER A 94 0.19 -24.28 -13.99
N VAL A 95 0.99 -23.94 -12.99
CA VAL A 95 1.31 -24.82 -11.86
C VAL A 95 0.34 -24.53 -10.72
N ILE A 96 -0.63 -25.41 -10.51
CA ILE A 96 -1.66 -25.28 -9.48
C ILE A 96 -1.11 -25.90 -8.18
N GLN A 97 -0.62 -25.07 -7.28
CA GLN A 97 0.03 -25.46 -6.02
C GLN A 97 -0.99 -25.57 -4.88
N SER A 98 -1.11 -26.76 -4.30
CA SER A 98 -1.97 -27.03 -3.14
C SER A 98 -1.25 -26.87 -1.79
N SER A 99 0.08 -27.04 -1.75
CA SER A 99 0.92 -26.91 -0.56
C SER A 99 2.40 -26.80 -0.90
N GLY A 100 3.22 -26.42 0.08
CA GLY A 100 4.68 -26.56 0.07
C GLY A 100 5.41 -25.43 -0.63
N VAL A 101 6.49 -25.75 -1.34
CA VAL A 101 7.41 -24.78 -1.96
C VAL A 101 7.69 -25.19 -3.40
N VAL A 102 7.46 -24.26 -4.33
CA VAL A 102 7.73 -24.42 -5.76
C VAL A 102 8.67 -23.31 -6.20
N THR A 103 9.77 -23.66 -6.86
CA THR A 103 10.65 -22.70 -7.53
C THR A 103 10.53 -22.90 -9.03
N ILE A 104 10.34 -21.80 -9.76
CA ILE A 104 10.18 -21.78 -11.21
C ILE A 104 11.39 -21.08 -11.84
N GLU A 105 11.91 -21.66 -12.90
CA GLU A 105 12.76 -20.97 -13.87
C GLU A 105 12.05 -20.99 -15.22
N ALA A 106 11.46 -19.86 -15.60
CA ALA A 106 10.73 -19.72 -16.87
C ALA A 106 11.63 -19.12 -17.95
N GLU A 107 11.55 -19.65 -19.17
CA GLU A 107 12.26 -19.12 -20.34
C GLU A 107 11.91 -17.64 -20.56
N LYS A 108 12.85 -16.83 -21.05
CA LYS A 108 12.55 -15.43 -21.38
C LYS A 108 11.80 -15.33 -22.71
N ARG A 109 10.53 -14.93 -22.66
CA ARG A 109 9.66 -14.71 -23.83
C ARG A 109 9.03 -13.31 -23.81
N ASN A 110 8.51 -12.88 -24.97
CA ASN A 110 7.85 -11.57 -25.10
C ASN A 110 6.42 -11.52 -24.53
N VAL A 111 5.83 -12.70 -24.25
CA VAL A 111 4.47 -12.88 -23.75
C VAL A 111 4.47 -13.63 -22.41
N GLN A 112 3.40 -13.45 -21.63
CA GLN A 112 3.16 -14.29 -20.46
C GLN A 112 2.91 -15.73 -20.96
N HIS A 113 3.56 -16.70 -20.33
CA HIS A 113 3.52 -18.10 -20.73
C HIS A 113 3.67 -19.08 -19.55
N PHE A 114 3.84 -18.54 -18.33
CA PHE A 114 3.97 -19.35 -17.13
C PHE A 114 3.22 -18.68 -15.97
N SER A 115 2.49 -19.47 -15.17
CA SER A 115 1.90 -19.05 -13.90
C SER A 115 2.04 -20.10 -12.81
N VAL A 116 2.07 -19.63 -11.56
CA VAL A 116 1.85 -20.46 -10.37
C VAL A 116 0.59 -19.96 -9.68
N GLN A 117 -0.32 -20.87 -9.36
CA GLN A 117 -1.62 -20.55 -8.77
C GLN A 117 -1.76 -21.27 -7.44
N THR A 118 -2.05 -20.52 -6.39
CA THR A 118 -2.39 -20.99 -5.05
C THR A 118 -3.84 -20.61 -4.73
N PRO A 119 -4.46 -21.16 -3.68
CA PRO A 119 -5.82 -20.81 -3.29
C PRO A 119 -6.07 -19.32 -3.00
N VAL A 120 -5.04 -18.52 -2.71
CA VAL A 120 -5.15 -17.09 -2.35
C VAL A 120 -4.41 -16.15 -3.30
N LEU A 121 -3.52 -16.66 -4.14
CA LEU A 121 -2.59 -15.85 -4.93
C LEU A 121 -2.25 -16.52 -6.26
N ALA A 122 -2.20 -15.75 -7.34
CA ALA A 122 -1.63 -16.13 -8.62
C ALA A 122 -0.36 -15.30 -8.94
N ALA A 123 0.67 -15.94 -9.47
CA ALA A 123 1.92 -15.32 -9.92
C ALA A 123 2.11 -15.60 -11.41
N VAL A 124 2.21 -14.57 -12.25
CA VAL A 124 2.24 -14.68 -13.72
C VAL A 124 3.48 -14.01 -14.30
N VAL A 125 4.17 -14.67 -15.24
CA VAL A 125 5.52 -14.28 -15.67
C VAL A 125 5.79 -14.40 -17.16
N LYS A 126 6.82 -13.66 -17.61
CA LYS A 126 7.36 -13.68 -18.98
C LYS A 126 8.82 -14.18 -19.08
N GLY A 127 9.41 -14.63 -17.98
CA GLY A 127 10.83 -15.05 -17.93
C GLY A 127 11.51 -14.57 -16.66
N THR A 128 11.58 -15.44 -15.68
CA THR A 128 11.85 -15.11 -14.27
C THR A 128 12.33 -16.33 -13.51
N GLN A 129 13.16 -16.12 -12.50
CA GLN A 129 13.40 -17.08 -11.43
C GLN A 129 12.68 -16.60 -10.17
N PHE A 130 11.75 -17.39 -9.62
CA PHE A 130 10.99 -17.04 -8.42
C PHE A 130 10.56 -18.29 -7.66
N THR A 131 10.30 -18.12 -6.36
CA THR A 131 9.83 -19.18 -5.47
C THR A 131 8.47 -18.81 -4.90
N VAL A 132 7.52 -19.73 -4.96
CA VAL A 132 6.19 -19.63 -4.34
C VAL A 132 6.08 -20.64 -3.20
N THR A 133 5.87 -20.11 -1.99
CA THR A 133 5.58 -20.89 -0.79
C THR A 133 4.11 -20.76 -0.46
N TYR A 134 3.39 -21.88 -0.32
CA TYR A 134 2.02 -21.90 0.16
C TYR A 134 1.89 -22.84 1.36
N SER A 135 1.59 -22.28 2.53
CA SER A 135 1.42 -23.01 3.78
C SER A 135 0.48 -22.27 4.72
N ASN A 136 -0.28 -23.00 5.53
CA ASN A 136 -1.15 -22.42 6.58
C ASN A 136 -2.13 -21.33 6.09
N GLY A 137 -2.58 -21.42 4.83
CA GLY A 137 -3.49 -20.42 4.22
C GLY A 137 -2.81 -19.13 3.75
N GLN A 138 -1.48 -19.02 3.85
CA GLN A 138 -0.68 -17.91 3.37
C GLN A 138 0.14 -18.32 2.14
N ALA A 139 0.12 -17.48 1.11
CA ALA A 139 1.03 -17.55 -0.02
C ALA A 139 2.11 -16.47 0.08
N ARG A 140 3.33 -16.80 -0.32
CA ARG A 140 4.45 -15.88 -0.46
C ARG A 140 5.18 -16.13 -1.77
N VAL A 141 5.52 -15.06 -2.48
CA VAL A 141 6.32 -15.06 -3.71
C VAL A 141 7.63 -14.33 -3.42
N ASP A 142 8.77 -14.99 -3.62
CA ASP A 142 10.11 -14.41 -3.50
C ASP A 142 10.77 -14.35 -4.89
N VAL A 143 11.13 -13.17 -5.38
CA VAL A 143 11.59 -12.98 -6.77
C VAL A 143 13.12 -12.90 -6.86
N GLY A 144 13.73 -13.94 -7.45
CA GLY A 144 15.18 -14.00 -7.69
C GLY A 144 15.61 -13.21 -8.94
N SER A 145 14.82 -13.23 -10.02
CA SER A 145 15.13 -12.48 -11.25
C SER A 145 13.90 -12.11 -12.06
N GLY A 146 14.01 -11.02 -12.82
CA GLY A 146 12.93 -10.49 -13.66
C GLY A 146 11.85 -9.73 -12.87
N VAL A 147 10.62 -9.78 -13.38
CA VAL A 147 9.42 -9.17 -12.79
C VAL A 147 8.29 -10.19 -12.80
N VAL A 148 7.66 -10.41 -11.65
CA VAL A 148 6.52 -11.29 -11.46
C VAL A 148 5.30 -10.45 -11.17
N GLN A 149 4.26 -10.58 -12.00
CA GLN A 149 2.97 -9.99 -11.68
C GLN A 149 2.27 -10.88 -10.65
N VAL A 150 1.94 -10.34 -9.48
CA VAL A 150 1.29 -11.07 -8.39
C VAL A 150 -0.12 -10.53 -8.20
N GLN A 151 -1.11 -11.41 -8.25
CA GLN A 151 -2.51 -11.14 -7.99
C GLN A 151 -2.94 -11.86 -6.71
N ASP A 152 -3.63 -11.14 -5.82
CA ASP A 152 -4.35 -11.67 -4.68
C ASP A 152 -5.80 -11.95 -5.12
N ASN A 153 -6.20 -13.21 -5.03
CA ASN A 153 -7.49 -13.71 -5.49
C ASN A 153 -8.62 -13.52 -4.46
N VAL A 154 -8.30 -13.00 -3.27
CA VAL A 154 -9.24 -12.80 -2.15
C VAL A 154 -9.63 -11.33 -2.03
N HIS A 155 -8.70 -10.41 -2.33
CA HIS A 155 -8.87 -8.97 -2.16
C HIS A 155 -8.81 -8.17 -3.48
N ASP A 156 -8.79 -8.86 -4.63
CA ASP A 156 -8.75 -8.26 -5.98
C ASP A 156 -7.61 -7.23 -6.19
N MET A 157 -6.47 -7.48 -5.55
CA MET A 157 -5.27 -6.64 -5.65
C MET A 157 -4.23 -7.23 -6.61
N VAL A 158 -3.54 -6.38 -7.37
CA VAL A 158 -2.42 -6.78 -8.23
C VAL A 158 -1.19 -5.91 -7.97
N VAL A 159 0.02 -6.48 -7.97
CA VAL A 159 1.29 -5.73 -7.88
C VAL A 159 2.39 -6.41 -8.69
N ASP A 160 3.23 -5.62 -9.35
CA ASP A 160 4.45 -6.12 -9.99
C ASP A 160 5.58 -6.22 -8.95
N VAL A 161 6.12 -7.43 -8.78
CA VAL A 161 7.19 -7.76 -7.83
C VAL A 161 8.48 -7.97 -8.59
N THR A 162 9.53 -7.23 -8.22
CA THR A 162 10.82 -7.21 -8.92
C THR A 162 11.91 -7.95 -8.14
N ARG A 163 13.07 -8.19 -8.76
CA ARG A 163 14.22 -8.88 -8.16
C ARG A 163 14.55 -8.37 -6.74
N GLY A 164 14.61 -9.29 -5.78
CA GLY A 164 14.94 -9.02 -4.38
C GLY A 164 13.76 -8.51 -3.54
N GLN A 165 12.59 -8.32 -4.16
CA GLN A 165 11.34 -8.10 -3.46
C GLN A 165 10.59 -9.42 -3.26
N SER A 166 9.66 -9.39 -2.30
CA SER A 166 8.77 -10.50 -2.02
C SER A 166 7.38 -10.00 -1.71
N ALA A 167 6.36 -10.63 -2.28
CA ALA A 167 4.96 -10.37 -1.96
C ALA A 167 4.35 -11.48 -1.11
N ALA A 168 3.37 -11.15 -0.29
CA ALA A 168 2.61 -12.11 0.51
C ALA A 168 1.13 -11.75 0.56
N ALA A 169 0.27 -12.77 0.55
CA ALA A 169 -1.18 -12.66 0.69
C ALA A 169 -1.74 -13.86 1.46
N SER A 170 -2.90 -13.69 2.09
CA SER A 170 -3.64 -14.76 2.77
C SER A 170 -5.13 -14.42 2.81
N GLN A 171 -5.98 -15.35 3.26
CA GLN A 171 -7.42 -15.05 3.43
C GLN A 171 -7.72 -13.93 4.45
N ALA A 172 -6.77 -13.58 5.33
CA ALA A 172 -6.99 -12.62 6.43
C ALA A 172 -6.12 -11.35 6.32
N SER A 173 -5.31 -11.23 5.26
CA SER A 173 -4.40 -10.10 5.08
C SER A 173 -4.20 -9.84 3.58
N PRO A 174 -4.59 -8.64 3.10
CA PRO A 174 -4.44 -8.26 1.69
C PRO A 174 -2.99 -8.23 1.25
N LEU A 175 -2.79 -8.44 -0.06
CA LEU A 175 -1.51 -8.36 -0.75
C LEU A 175 -0.60 -7.25 -0.22
N ASP A 176 0.59 -7.63 0.22
CA ASP A 176 1.66 -6.72 0.64
C ASP A 176 2.97 -7.06 -0.04
N ILE A 177 3.86 -6.07 -0.16
CA ILE A 177 5.18 -6.21 -0.78
C ILE A 177 6.29 -5.73 0.16
N SER A 178 7.40 -6.47 0.17
CA SER A 178 8.55 -6.24 1.04
C SER A 178 9.86 -6.33 0.25
N GLY A 179 10.93 -5.74 0.78
CA GLY A 179 12.24 -5.69 0.12
C GLY A 179 12.58 -4.31 -0.49
N PRO A 180 13.67 -4.21 -1.28
CA PRO A 180 14.16 -2.94 -1.81
C PRO A 180 13.14 -2.24 -2.70
N GLY A 181 12.86 -0.95 -2.44
CA GLY A 181 11.94 -0.16 -3.26
C GLY A 181 10.46 -0.54 -3.13
N ALA A 182 10.08 -1.39 -2.16
CA ALA A 182 8.68 -1.74 -1.88
C ALA A 182 7.81 -0.51 -1.54
N ASP A 183 8.42 0.52 -0.94
CA ASP A 183 7.84 1.84 -0.67
C ASP A 183 7.39 2.60 -1.93
N LYS A 184 7.87 2.20 -3.11
CA LYS A 184 7.61 2.82 -4.41
C LYS A 184 6.75 1.94 -5.32
N ALA A 185 6.28 0.79 -4.83
CA ALA A 185 5.38 -0.07 -5.58
C ALA A 185 4.05 0.65 -5.86
N VAL A 186 3.41 0.27 -6.96
CA VAL A 186 2.05 0.67 -7.29
C VAL A 186 1.22 -0.60 -7.37
N PHE A 187 0.18 -0.65 -6.55
CA PHE A 187 -0.83 -1.69 -6.57
C PHE A 187 -1.94 -1.28 -7.54
N LEU A 188 -2.59 -2.25 -8.17
CA LEU A 188 -3.93 -2.05 -8.71
C LEU A 188 -4.91 -2.56 -7.66
N ILE A 189 -5.84 -1.71 -7.25
CA ILE A 189 -6.94 -2.03 -6.32
C ILE A 189 -8.22 -1.59 -7.03
N ASP A 190 -9.17 -2.51 -7.24
CA ASP A 190 -10.38 -2.29 -8.04
C ASP A 190 -10.10 -1.76 -9.47
N GLY A 191 -8.89 -2.04 -9.99
CA GLY A 191 -8.40 -1.56 -11.29
C GLY A 191 -7.67 -0.20 -11.26
N GLU A 192 -7.74 0.54 -10.15
CA GLU A 192 -7.12 1.86 -10.01
C GLU A 192 -5.68 1.79 -9.46
N PRO A 193 -4.74 2.63 -9.94
CA PRO A 193 -3.33 2.60 -9.54
C PRO A 193 -3.09 3.31 -8.21
N VAL A 194 -2.97 2.52 -7.13
CA VAL A 194 -2.74 2.97 -5.75
C VAL A 194 -1.26 2.83 -5.38
N PRO A 195 -0.51 3.93 -5.15
CA PRO A 195 0.87 3.83 -4.66
C PRO A 195 0.95 3.25 -3.25
N ALA A 196 2.03 2.52 -2.94
CA ALA A 196 2.22 1.86 -1.64
C ALA A 196 2.01 2.78 -0.43
N ALA A 197 2.42 4.06 -0.53
CA ALA A 197 2.22 5.06 0.50
C ALA A 197 0.74 5.37 0.84
N ALA A 198 -0.19 5.18 -0.11
CA ALA A 198 -1.62 5.41 0.08
C ALA A 198 -2.43 4.13 0.34
N ARG A 199 -1.86 2.94 0.05
CA ARG A 199 -2.54 1.64 0.16
C ARG A 199 -3.30 1.44 1.48
N ALA A 200 -2.69 1.74 2.62
CA ALA A 200 -3.34 1.59 3.92
C ALA A 200 -4.61 2.46 4.04
N ALA A 201 -4.55 3.73 3.64
CA ALA A 201 -5.69 4.63 3.68
C ALA A 201 -6.82 4.22 2.72
N VAL A 202 -6.50 3.55 1.60
CA VAL A 202 -7.49 2.97 0.68
C VAL A 202 -8.15 1.73 1.30
N LEU A 203 -7.37 0.80 1.84
CA LEU A 203 -7.87 -0.42 2.48
C LEU A 203 -8.71 -0.13 3.75
N ASP A 204 -8.38 0.93 4.48
CA ASP A 204 -9.15 1.41 5.65
C ASP A 204 -10.43 2.18 5.26
N GLY A 205 -10.66 2.46 3.96
CA GLY A 205 -11.81 3.22 3.46
C GLY A 205 -11.72 4.75 3.68
N ASN A 206 -10.55 5.25 4.08
CA ASN A 206 -10.31 6.67 4.38
C ASN A 206 -9.91 7.51 3.15
N LEU A 207 -9.64 6.86 2.02
CA LEU A 207 -9.23 7.48 0.76
C LEU A 207 -9.74 6.62 -0.41
N PRO A 208 -10.55 7.14 -1.34
CA PRO A 208 -10.97 6.36 -2.51
C PRO A 208 -9.79 6.09 -3.45
N ALA A 209 -9.79 4.93 -4.12
CA ALA A 209 -8.63 4.40 -4.86
C ALA A 209 -8.22 5.31 -6.03
N GLU A 210 -9.19 5.88 -6.76
CA GLU A 210 -8.98 6.81 -7.86
C GLU A 210 -8.32 8.12 -7.43
N ALA A 211 -8.48 8.52 -6.16
CA ALA A 211 -7.83 9.71 -5.60
C ALA A 211 -6.43 9.43 -5.04
N ALA A 212 -6.04 8.16 -4.88
CA ALA A 212 -4.82 7.78 -4.17
C ALA A 212 -3.54 8.33 -4.81
N LEU A 213 -3.46 8.33 -6.15
CA LEU A 213 -2.31 8.85 -6.88
C LEU A 213 -2.10 10.37 -6.69
N GLU A 214 -3.18 11.15 -6.75
CA GLU A 214 -3.13 12.60 -6.53
C GLU A 214 -2.92 12.95 -5.04
N ALA A 215 -3.49 12.17 -4.12
CA ALA A 215 -3.22 12.32 -2.69
C ALA A 215 -1.73 12.12 -2.36
N VAL A 216 -1.04 11.16 -3.00
CA VAL A 216 0.41 10.99 -2.82
C VAL A 216 1.19 12.16 -3.44
N ARG A 217 0.83 12.62 -4.64
CA ARG A 217 1.47 13.77 -5.31
C ARG A 217 1.38 15.06 -4.49
N THR A 218 0.22 15.31 -3.89
CA THR A 218 -0.09 16.52 -3.11
C THR A 218 0.20 16.39 -1.61
N GLY A 219 0.73 15.24 -1.16
CA GLY A 219 0.96 14.96 0.26
C GLY A 219 -0.30 14.82 1.11
N GLY A 220 -1.48 14.73 0.48
CA GLY A 220 -2.80 14.63 1.11
C GLY A 220 -3.20 13.21 1.57
N VAL A 221 -2.27 12.25 1.63
CA VAL A 221 -2.57 10.92 2.20
C VAL A 221 -2.93 11.07 3.68
N PRO A 222 -4.10 10.57 4.16
CA PRO A 222 -4.46 10.64 5.57
C PRO A 222 -3.45 9.90 6.44
N ASN A 223 -2.70 10.64 7.27
CA ASN A 223 -1.70 10.04 8.15
C ASN A 223 -2.36 9.54 9.44
N ILE A 224 -2.82 8.29 9.43
CA ILE A 224 -3.52 7.62 10.54
C ILE A 224 -2.54 7.23 11.67
N ASN A 225 -1.76 8.18 12.17
CA ASN A 225 -0.88 8.00 13.33
C ASN A 225 -0.89 9.18 14.32
N ALA A 226 -1.86 10.09 14.20
CA ALA A 226 -2.18 11.07 15.24
C ALA A 226 -3.07 10.46 16.34
N ARG A 227 -2.65 9.36 16.98
CA ARG A 227 -3.28 8.89 18.23
C ARG A 227 -2.89 9.84 19.37
N VAL A 228 -3.67 10.90 19.55
CA VAL A 228 -3.59 11.73 20.75
C VAL A 228 -4.17 10.93 21.92
N ASN A 229 -3.30 10.30 22.71
CA ASN A 229 -3.68 9.78 24.02
C ASN A 229 -3.99 10.97 24.94
N ALA A 230 -5.24 11.44 24.90
CA ALA A 230 -5.76 12.32 25.93
C ALA A 230 -5.76 11.53 27.25
N GLY A 231 -4.89 11.91 28.18
CA GLY A 231 -4.80 11.33 29.52
C GLY A 231 -6.02 11.72 30.37
N GLY A 232 -7.16 11.11 30.08
CA GLY A 232 -8.44 11.38 30.73
C GLY A 232 -9.50 10.42 30.21
N GLN A 233 -10.25 9.78 31.12
CA GLN A 233 -11.23 8.76 30.75
C GLN A 233 -12.42 9.40 30.00
N GLY A 234 -12.66 8.93 28.77
CA GLY A 234 -14.00 8.94 28.19
C GLY A 234 -14.45 10.19 27.42
N ASN A 235 -13.67 10.68 26.45
CA ASN A 235 -14.28 11.03 25.15
C ASN A 235 -13.22 11.05 24.03
N GLY A 236 -13.52 10.42 22.88
CA GLY A 236 -12.59 10.38 21.75
C GLY A 236 -12.61 11.69 20.96
N VAL A 237 -11.51 12.45 21.00
CA VAL A 237 -11.34 13.65 20.17
C VAL A 237 -10.74 13.27 18.82
N SER A 238 -11.54 13.38 17.76
CA SER A 238 -11.12 13.14 16.38
C SER A 238 -10.33 14.33 15.81
N ALA A 239 -9.01 14.33 15.97
CA ALA A 239 -8.14 15.36 15.40
C ALA A 239 -7.83 15.09 13.92
N ASN A 240 -8.47 15.84 13.01
CA ASN A 240 -8.22 15.72 11.57
C ASN A 240 -7.01 16.56 11.13
N VAL A 241 -5.81 15.99 11.16
CA VAL A 241 -4.56 16.68 10.81
C VAL A 241 -4.39 16.73 9.28
N ARG A 242 -4.73 17.88 8.68
CA ARG A 242 -4.43 18.16 7.27
C ARG A 242 -3.07 18.85 7.15
N LEU A 243 -2.09 18.15 6.56
CA LEU A 243 -0.81 18.73 6.14
C LEU A 243 -1.01 19.43 4.79
N GLY A 244 -1.36 20.72 4.81
CA GLY A 244 -1.48 21.51 3.58
C GLY A 244 -0.10 21.87 3.03
N GLN A 245 0.26 21.34 1.85
CA GLN A 245 1.43 21.81 1.12
C GLN A 245 1.24 23.28 0.75
N GLY A 246 2.08 24.16 1.31
CA GLY A 246 2.10 25.57 0.93
C GLY A 246 2.56 25.72 -0.52
N ASN A 247 1.78 26.43 -1.34
CA ASN A 247 2.14 26.73 -2.72
C ASN A 247 3.52 27.41 -2.78
N ASN A 248 4.45 26.81 -3.52
CA ASN A 248 5.84 27.24 -3.58
C ASN A 248 5.98 28.51 -4.46
N GLY A 249 5.56 29.65 -3.91
CA GLY A 249 5.81 30.97 -4.49
C GLY A 249 7.31 31.25 -4.52
N ASN A 250 7.83 31.67 -5.67
CA ASN A 250 9.25 31.82 -5.93
C ASN A 250 9.87 32.96 -5.09
N GLY A 251 10.28 32.64 -3.85
CA GLY A 251 10.82 33.57 -2.88
C GLY A 251 11.81 32.87 -1.95
N ASN A 252 12.99 33.47 -1.78
CA ASN A 252 14.07 32.90 -0.98
C ASN A 252 13.75 32.98 0.52
N GLY A 253 13.11 31.94 1.06
CA GLY A 253 12.72 31.86 2.46
C GLY A 253 12.43 30.42 2.91
N ASN A 254 12.81 30.09 4.15
CA ASN A 254 12.67 28.74 4.71
C ASN A 254 11.19 28.34 4.83
N GLY A 255 10.68 27.60 3.84
CA GLY A 255 9.31 27.10 3.80
C GLY A 255 9.00 26.14 4.95
N ARG A 256 8.41 26.66 6.03
CA ARG A 256 7.85 25.83 7.11
C ARG A 256 6.47 25.35 6.72
N ASN A 257 6.27 24.04 6.74
CA ASN A 257 4.98 23.39 6.51
C ASN A 257 3.96 23.90 7.56
N GLY A 258 2.87 24.52 7.13
CA GLY A 258 1.87 25.09 8.02
C GLY A 258 0.99 24.01 8.64
N VAL A 259 1.10 23.80 9.95
CA VAL A 259 0.21 22.87 10.69
C VAL A 259 -1.01 23.63 11.17
N THR A 260 -2.12 23.50 10.45
CA THR A 260 -3.43 24.00 10.90
C THR A 260 -4.11 22.93 11.74
N ALA A 261 -4.04 23.07 13.07
CA ALA A 261 -4.84 22.29 14.00
C ALA A 261 -6.15 23.03 14.30
N SER A 262 -7.28 22.51 13.83
CA SER A 262 -8.61 22.97 14.24
C SER A 262 -9.20 21.96 15.22
N ALA A 263 -9.71 22.45 16.34
CA ALA A 263 -10.38 21.64 17.36
C ALA A 263 -11.76 22.24 17.64
N ASP A 264 -12.81 21.58 17.17
CA ASP A 264 -14.18 21.92 17.53
C ASP A 264 -14.46 21.36 18.94
N VAL A 265 -14.68 22.25 19.90
CA VAL A 265 -14.90 21.89 21.31
C VAL A 265 -16.27 22.40 21.75
N GLY A 266 -17.16 21.47 22.09
CA GLY A 266 -18.44 21.77 22.73
C GLY A 266 -18.24 22.31 24.15
N ASN A 267 -19.27 22.95 24.70
CA ASN A 267 -19.28 23.74 25.94
C ASN A 267 -18.39 23.21 27.09
N GLY A 268 -17.14 23.66 27.14
CA GLY A 268 -16.12 23.22 28.10
C GLY A 268 -14.78 23.92 27.87
N SER A 269 -14.02 24.13 28.95
CA SER A 269 -12.74 24.85 28.89
C SER A 269 -11.64 24.02 28.23
N ALA A 270 -10.95 24.61 27.25
CA ALA A 270 -9.85 23.97 26.54
C ALA A 270 -8.65 24.91 26.36
N ASN A 271 -7.46 24.32 26.34
CA ASN A 271 -6.22 24.97 25.97
C ASN A 271 -5.81 24.50 24.57
N ALA A 272 -5.79 25.43 23.61
CA ALA A 272 -5.24 25.20 22.28
C ALA A 272 -3.81 25.76 22.24
N ALA A 273 -2.84 24.89 21.95
CA ALA A 273 -1.44 25.28 21.75
C ALA A 273 -1.03 25.00 20.29
N VAL A 274 -0.57 26.03 19.59
CA VAL A 274 -0.12 25.93 18.19
C VAL A 274 1.34 26.38 18.12
N GLY A 275 2.25 25.43 17.91
CA GLY A 275 3.69 25.68 17.82
C GLY A 275 4.15 25.79 16.38
N ALA A 276 4.55 27.00 15.96
CA ALA A 276 5.06 27.27 14.60
C ALA A 276 6.44 27.95 14.67
N GLY A 277 7.48 27.15 14.91
CA GLY A 277 8.84 27.64 15.16
C GLY A 277 9.06 28.06 16.62
N ASN A 278 9.91 29.05 16.87
CA ASN A 278 10.31 29.48 18.22
C ASN A 278 9.19 30.17 19.03
N ALA A 279 8.00 30.37 18.46
CA ALA A 279 6.86 30.98 19.14
C ALA A 279 5.86 29.91 19.59
N ASN A 280 5.55 29.92 20.89
CA ASN A 280 4.45 29.15 21.47
C ASN A 280 3.25 30.07 21.64
N ALA A 281 2.23 29.92 20.79
CA ALA A 281 0.94 30.57 20.98
C ALA A 281 0.02 29.63 21.77
N SER A 282 -0.49 30.10 22.91
CA SER A 282 -1.44 29.37 23.76
C SER A 282 -2.70 30.20 23.96
N ALA A 283 -3.83 29.69 23.49
CA ALA A 283 -5.14 30.26 23.78
C ALA A 283 -5.88 29.35 24.76
N SER A 284 -6.34 29.92 25.87
CA SER A 284 -7.17 29.24 26.86
C SER A 284 -8.54 29.92 26.92
N VAL A 285 -9.60 29.14 26.80
CA VAL A 285 -10.97 29.62 27.03
C VAL A 285 -11.42 29.11 28.40
N GLY A 286 -11.35 29.98 29.41
CA GLY A 286 -11.94 29.71 30.71
C GLY A 286 -13.48 29.68 30.63
N GLY A 287 -14.14 28.96 31.53
CA GLY A 287 -15.61 28.83 31.59
C GLY A 287 -16.35 30.08 32.07
N GLY A 288 -15.87 31.28 31.70
CA GLY A 288 -16.46 32.58 32.00
C GLY A 288 -16.35 33.51 30.79
N ASN A 289 -17.02 34.65 30.83
CA ASN A 289 -17.16 35.57 29.69
C ASN A 289 -15.87 36.38 29.42
N GLY A 290 -14.79 35.72 29.00
CA GLY A 290 -13.50 36.33 28.69
C GLY A 290 -12.59 35.41 27.87
N VAL A 291 -12.05 35.92 26.77
CA VAL A 291 -11.09 35.20 25.90
C VAL A 291 -9.69 35.69 26.22
N SER A 292 -8.86 34.83 26.82
CA SER A 292 -7.43 35.13 27.06
C SER A 292 -6.56 34.59 25.93
N VAL A 293 -5.88 35.49 25.20
CA VAL A 293 -4.91 35.14 24.16
C VAL A 293 -3.50 35.44 24.65
N ASN A 294 -2.71 34.41 24.95
CA ASN A 294 -1.32 34.58 25.37
C ASN A 294 -0.37 34.34 24.19
N VAL A 295 0.24 35.42 23.69
CA VAL A 295 1.20 35.38 22.57
C VAL A 295 2.63 35.44 23.12
N GLY A 296 3.20 34.26 23.38
CA GLY A 296 4.60 34.13 23.81
C GLY A 296 5.58 34.29 22.65
N VAL A 297 6.15 35.50 22.45
CA VAL A 297 7.24 35.73 21.50
C VAL A 297 8.57 35.24 22.11
N GLY A 298 8.76 33.92 22.09
CA GLY A 298 9.99 33.27 22.55
C GLY A 298 11.16 33.54 21.61
N ASN A 299 11.99 34.54 21.93
CA ASN A 299 13.24 34.75 21.20
C ASN A 299 14.34 33.82 21.76
N SER A 300 14.28 32.53 21.42
CA SER A 300 15.30 31.55 21.81
C SER A 300 16.61 31.77 21.05
N GLY A 301 17.42 32.69 21.58
CA GLY A 301 18.83 32.82 21.22
C GLY A 301 19.59 31.54 21.55
N ASN A 302 20.07 30.83 20.52
CA ASN A 302 20.80 29.58 20.67
C ASN A 302 22.24 29.84 21.16
N ALA A 303 22.42 29.99 22.48
CA ALA A 303 23.73 30.16 23.09
C ALA A 303 24.43 28.81 23.33
N GLN A 304 24.98 28.20 22.27
CA GLN A 304 26.01 27.17 22.43
C GLN A 304 27.29 27.84 22.92
N GLY A 305 27.63 27.62 24.20
CA GLY A 305 28.60 28.46 24.91
C GLY A 305 30.07 28.08 24.74
N GLN A 306 30.94 28.97 25.25
CA GLN A 306 32.34 28.69 25.58
C GLN A 306 32.92 29.77 26.52
N GLY A 307 33.33 29.36 27.73
CA GLY A 307 34.28 30.08 28.59
C GLY A 307 33.76 31.21 29.50
N GLY A 308 34.30 31.27 30.71
CA GLY A 308 34.44 32.52 31.49
C GLY A 308 33.41 32.77 32.60
N ASP A 309 33.88 32.58 33.83
CA ASP A 309 33.42 33.09 35.13
C ASP A 309 32.23 34.09 35.19
N GLY A 310 31.21 33.71 35.95
CA GLY A 310 30.52 34.60 36.90
C GLY A 310 29.68 35.76 36.36
N ASN A 311 28.42 35.49 36.01
CA ASN A 311 27.28 36.30 36.49
C ASN A 311 25.93 35.63 36.23
N ASN A 312 25.02 35.67 37.22
CA ASN A 312 23.68 35.10 37.11
C ASN A 312 22.72 36.12 36.45
N GLY A 313 22.68 36.12 35.12
CA GLY A 313 21.83 37.02 34.33
C GLY A 313 20.36 36.59 34.32
N ASN A 314 19.56 37.05 35.28
CA ASN A 314 18.10 36.85 35.28
C ASN A 314 17.46 37.65 34.12
N GLY A 315 17.18 36.97 33.00
CA GLY A 315 16.54 37.55 31.83
C GLY A 315 15.09 37.94 32.08
N ASN A 316 14.86 39.19 32.49
CA ASN A 316 13.52 39.74 32.70
C ASN A 316 12.77 39.88 31.36
N GLY A 317 12.11 38.81 30.93
CA GLY A 317 11.19 38.82 29.79
C GLY A 317 9.95 39.65 30.14
N GLY A 318 9.93 40.91 29.70
CA GLY A 318 8.80 41.81 29.93
C GLY A 318 7.52 41.29 29.29
N SER A 319 6.67 40.67 30.09
CA SER A 319 5.30 40.32 29.72
C SER A 319 4.48 41.60 29.61
N ALA A 320 4.24 42.05 28.37
CA ALA A 320 3.26 43.09 28.08
C ALA A 320 1.85 42.51 28.25
N SER A 321 1.31 42.55 29.47
CA SER A 321 -0.10 42.32 29.73
C SER A 321 -0.91 43.49 29.16
N VAL A 322 -1.52 43.29 27.99
CA VAL A 322 -2.53 44.21 27.46
C VAL A 322 -3.87 43.81 28.07
N ASP A 323 -4.11 44.27 29.29
CA ASP A 323 -5.46 44.26 29.87
C ASP A 323 -6.30 45.32 29.15
N VAL A 324 -7.17 44.87 28.25
CA VAL A 324 -8.20 45.73 27.66
C VAL A 324 -9.38 45.78 28.64
N ASP A 325 -9.30 46.68 29.61
CA ASP A 325 -10.49 47.12 30.33
C ASP A 325 -11.39 47.88 29.34
N LEU A 326 -12.47 47.23 28.90
CA LEU A 326 -13.49 47.85 28.05
C LEU A 326 -14.41 48.82 28.82
N GLY A 327 -14.26 48.87 30.15
CA GLY A 327 -15.10 49.67 31.04
C GLY A 327 -16.56 49.20 31.08
N ILE A 328 -17.36 49.89 31.88
CA ILE A 328 -18.81 49.82 31.72
C ILE A 328 -19.18 50.67 30.50
N VAL A 329 -19.61 50.02 29.43
CA VAL A 329 -20.20 50.71 28.28
C VAL A 329 -21.62 51.10 28.63
N ASP A 330 -21.82 52.34 29.09
CA ASP A 330 -23.15 52.92 29.22
C ASP A 330 -23.78 53.09 27.83
N VAL A 331 -24.70 52.18 27.51
CA VAL A 331 -25.51 52.25 26.28
C VAL A 331 -26.66 53.23 26.52
N GLU A 332 -26.48 54.49 26.12
CA GLU A 332 -27.56 55.47 26.13
C GLU A 332 -28.62 55.11 25.06
N VAL A 333 -29.67 54.41 25.49
CA VAL A 333 -30.82 54.10 24.63
C VAL A 333 -31.70 55.36 24.49
N SER A 334 -31.35 56.18 23.51
CA SER A 334 -32.20 57.30 23.09
C SER A 334 -33.48 56.79 22.41
N VAL A 335 -34.52 56.57 23.22
CA VAL A 335 -35.89 56.33 22.73
C VAL A 335 -36.40 57.64 22.14
N GLY A 336 -36.50 57.69 20.81
CA GLY A 336 -36.92 58.88 20.08
C GLY A 336 -38.30 59.39 20.53
N GLY A 337 -38.31 60.52 21.23
CA GLY A 337 -39.53 61.14 21.75
C GLY A 337 -40.45 61.60 20.62
N GLY A 338 -41.67 61.04 20.59
CA GLY A 338 -42.73 61.53 19.72
C GLY A 338 -43.17 62.94 20.12
N ASN A 339 -43.48 63.78 19.12
CA ASN A 339 -43.82 65.19 19.33
C ASN A 339 -45.11 65.37 20.15
N GLY A 340 -44.97 65.76 21.42
CA GLY A 340 -46.07 66.16 22.31
C GLY A 340 -46.07 67.66 22.62
N LEU A 341 -46.37 68.49 21.61
CA LEU A 341 -46.58 69.93 21.81
C LEU A 341 -48.04 70.20 22.22
N GLY A 342 -48.28 70.81 23.39
CA GLY A 342 -49.65 71.11 23.81
C GLY A 342 -49.86 71.59 25.24
N LEU A 343 -49.07 72.56 25.74
CA LEU A 343 -49.41 73.25 27.00
C LEU A 343 -50.55 74.26 26.75
N GLY A 344 -51.77 73.88 27.13
CA GLY A 344 -52.95 74.76 27.14
C GLY A 344 -53.42 75.04 28.56
N LEU A 345 -53.02 76.19 29.13
CA LEU A 345 -53.57 76.70 30.39
C LEU A 345 -55.05 77.09 30.20
N GLY A 346 -55.96 76.41 30.90
CA GLY A 346 -57.38 76.76 30.99
C GLY A 346 -57.72 77.24 32.41
N LEU A 347 -58.34 78.42 32.52
CA LEU A 347 -58.50 79.18 33.76
C LEU A 347 -59.99 79.20 34.20
N LEU A 348 -60.26 78.99 35.50
CA LEU A 348 -61.46 79.38 36.26
C LEU A 348 -62.86 78.82 35.86
N GLY A 349 -63.59 78.35 36.87
CA GLY A 349 -65.05 78.13 36.84
C GLY A 349 -65.56 77.48 38.13
N ASN A 350 -66.43 78.18 38.87
CA ASN A 350 -67.03 77.82 40.17
C ASN A 350 -67.43 76.35 40.35
#